data_AF-A0AB39PYK2-F1
#
_entry.id   AF-A0AB39PYK2-F1
#
_cell.length_a   1.000
_cell.length_b   1.000
_cell.length_c   1.000
_cell.angle_alpha   90.00
_cell.angle_beta   90.00
_cell.angle_gamma   90.00
#
_symmetry.space_group_name_H-M   'P 1'
#
loop_
_entity.id
_entity.type
_entity.pdbx_description
1 polymer ?
#
loop_
_entity_poly.entity_id
_entity_poly.type
_entity_poly.pdbx_seq_one_letter_code
_entity_poly.pdbx_strand_id
1 'polypeptide(L)'
;MTGLKGAEWHARIECGGRVSGAGFLVAPDKVLTCAHVVENSDVGPVTVTFPQRPGDAPVAARVVAHGGWDGRVHELGDLAVLELDREPAIAPASLAPADVPHGDRKLVAYGFPAGYDDDGTIAEFRTVAAQLLISGEWVQLEAWSGHGQPLAVGFSGAAVTLLDTGQVIGMVTAAAGAHGVRTGRMMPTHVLARYWPDLSALVPVPGSGHARGTPGQGPAHVGGVPGRDLAHPYGRPTPCAPAPASGHPDGPRLRALVEKAARAGLDCDPVRLYAGAAGPFDPLPPAEGFGSLWSAAWFVLCEVDDPGTVTRFADRLDALLTAPPPAETGAILVELGHSGAGDDLVRVEVSAYSAGRRHPVPAETVPKARLCAYVQDRIEDAFCHLTPGADELIAFALPRDWLDWPVDRWEKGPDDATPLGCVHPVVVTDHARRRTSTRHILTSVWQRLDSRTGARVHRVGCGGAEDPRKLRLALLQSEVCLAGFGATARSARTRPHFEASLTAPTPVIVWSRRGCDPGEADCAGSHDCPGTAFLDALDRLVSCVPPAELPRRVLSLRQHADAEDDHWARDIQLLWDDPRRFTDPHATAVHSRSPVA
;
A
#
# COMPACT_ATOMS: atom_id res chain seq x y z
N MET A 1 -32.20 -7.79 28.51
CA MET A 1 -31.66 -8.25 27.22
C MET A 1 -31.25 -9.70 27.40
N THR A 2 -32.05 -10.62 26.88
CA THR A 2 -31.79 -12.07 26.95
C THR A 2 -30.48 -12.37 26.22
N GLY A 3 -29.49 -12.82 27.00
CA GLY A 3 -28.12 -13.02 26.57
C GLY A 3 -27.97 -13.97 25.40
N LEU A 4 -26.92 -13.73 24.62
CA LEU A 4 -26.30 -14.70 23.73
C LEU A 4 -25.86 -15.92 24.57
N LYS A 5 -26.78 -16.83 24.88
CA LYS A 5 -26.42 -18.15 25.40
C LYS A 5 -25.54 -18.81 24.35
N GLY A 6 -24.30 -19.14 24.71
CA GLY A 6 -23.34 -19.81 23.81
C GLY A 6 -22.27 -18.90 23.20
N ALA A 7 -22.10 -17.66 23.66
CA ALA A 7 -21.04 -16.74 23.25
C ALA A 7 -19.92 -16.57 24.30
N GLU A 8 -19.81 -17.50 25.26
CA GLU A 8 -18.86 -17.42 26.39
C GLU A 8 -17.39 -17.45 25.97
N TRP A 9 -17.12 -17.91 24.75
CA TRP A 9 -15.78 -18.00 24.14
C TRP A 9 -15.24 -16.64 23.68
N HIS A 10 -16.03 -15.55 23.71
CA HIS A 10 -15.49 -14.21 23.44
C HIS A 10 -14.56 -13.79 24.57
N ALA A 11 -13.38 -13.35 24.17
CA ALA A 11 -12.31 -12.97 25.07
C ALA A 11 -12.04 -11.47 25.01
N ARG A 12 -11.73 -10.89 26.16
CA ARG A 12 -11.08 -9.59 26.28
C ARG A 12 -9.58 -9.82 26.51
N ILE A 13 -8.77 -9.10 25.75
CA ILE A 13 -7.30 -9.20 25.80
C ILE A 13 -6.75 -7.95 26.47
N GLU A 14 -5.92 -8.16 27.48
CA GLU A 14 -5.24 -7.12 28.23
C GLU A 14 -3.73 -7.32 28.14
N CYS A 15 -2.99 -6.27 27.80
CA CYS A 15 -1.53 -6.25 27.88
C CYS A 15 -1.09 -5.25 28.95
N GLY A 16 -0.30 -5.70 29.92
CA GLY A 16 0.16 -4.82 31.00
C GLY A 16 -0.97 -4.22 31.85
N GLY A 17 -2.09 -4.94 31.99
CA GLY A 17 -3.26 -4.52 32.78
C GLY A 17 -4.17 -3.49 32.10
N ARG A 18 -4.01 -3.25 30.80
CA ARG A 18 -4.89 -2.38 30.01
C ARG A 18 -5.54 -3.18 28.89
N VAL A 19 -6.83 -2.95 28.65
CA VAL A 19 -7.56 -3.57 27.53
C VAL A 19 -6.91 -3.13 26.21
N SER A 20 -6.41 -4.12 25.47
CA SER A 20 -5.72 -3.92 24.19
C SER A 20 -6.61 -4.30 23.00
N GLY A 21 -7.57 -5.20 23.21
CA GLY A 21 -8.50 -5.62 22.17
C GLY A 21 -9.37 -6.79 22.60
N ALA A 22 -9.89 -7.50 21.60
CA ALA A 22 -10.74 -8.67 21.75
C ALA A 22 -10.06 -9.92 21.18
N GLY A 23 -10.62 -11.08 21.49
CA GLY A 23 -10.21 -12.37 20.96
C GLY A 23 -11.35 -13.38 21.03
N PHE A 24 -11.09 -14.60 20.59
CA PHE A 24 -12.04 -15.70 20.75
C PHE A 24 -11.36 -17.06 20.88
N LEU A 25 -11.91 -17.90 21.75
CA LEU A 25 -11.44 -19.26 22.00
C LEU A 25 -11.77 -20.16 20.80
N VAL A 26 -10.77 -20.80 20.20
CA VAL A 26 -10.91 -21.71 19.04
C VAL A 26 -10.56 -23.16 19.36
N ALA A 27 -9.78 -23.40 20.42
CA ALA A 27 -9.52 -24.71 21.01
C ALA A 27 -9.51 -24.58 22.53
N PRO A 28 -9.50 -25.68 23.33
CA PRO A 28 -9.61 -25.60 24.79
C PRO A 28 -8.63 -24.64 25.46
N ASP A 29 -7.43 -24.46 24.91
CA ASP A 29 -6.39 -23.57 25.43
C ASP A 29 -5.90 -22.53 24.41
N LYS A 30 -6.54 -22.39 23.23
CA LYS A 30 -6.10 -21.48 22.17
C LYS A 30 -7.10 -20.37 21.89
N VAL A 31 -6.61 -19.13 21.90
CA VAL A 31 -7.37 -17.91 21.57
C VAL A 31 -6.77 -17.25 20.34
N LEU A 32 -7.61 -16.88 19.37
CA LEU A 32 -7.20 -16.02 18.26
C LEU A 32 -7.43 -14.55 18.57
N THR A 33 -6.51 -13.71 18.13
CA THR A 33 -6.63 -12.25 18.17
C THR A 33 -5.78 -11.62 17.05
N CYS A 34 -5.82 -10.30 16.93
CA CYS A 34 -4.94 -9.56 16.04
C CYS A 34 -3.51 -9.52 16.58
N ALA A 35 -2.55 -9.45 15.67
CA ALA A 35 -1.15 -9.33 16.02
C ALA A 35 -0.86 -8.04 16.78
N HIS A 36 -1.40 -6.92 16.28
CA HIS A 36 -1.21 -5.61 16.90
C HIS A 36 -1.86 -5.48 18.29
N VAL A 37 -2.81 -6.35 18.64
CA VAL A 37 -3.42 -6.36 20.00
C VAL A 37 -2.44 -6.83 21.05
N VAL A 38 -1.46 -7.65 20.65
CA VAL A 38 -0.43 -8.22 21.53
C VAL A 38 0.98 -7.74 21.17
N GLU A 39 1.11 -6.64 20.42
CA GLU A 39 2.39 -6.04 20.03
C GLU A 39 3.29 -5.70 21.23
N ASN A 40 2.69 -5.37 22.37
CA ASN A 40 3.38 -4.99 23.60
C ASN A 40 3.55 -6.17 24.58
N SER A 41 3.39 -7.41 24.12
CA SER A 41 3.52 -8.62 24.95
C SER A 41 4.93 -8.83 25.52
N ASP A 42 5.97 -8.27 24.87
CA ASP A 42 7.34 -8.26 25.39
C ASP A 42 7.55 -7.27 26.55
N VAL A 43 6.66 -6.29 26.69
CA VAL A 43 6.77 -5.19 27.67
C VAL A 43 5.84 -5.41 28.87
N GLY A 44 4.80 -6.22 28.73
CA GLY A 44 3.86 -6.53 29.81
C GLY A 44 3.12 -7.85 29.61
N PRO A 45 2.68 -8.51 30.69
CA PRO A 45 2.01 -9.81 30.60
C PRO A 45 0.70 -9.68 29.81
N VAL A 46 0.41 -10.69 28.99
CA VAL A 46 -0.87 -10.83 28.29
C VAL A 46 -1.82 -11.63 29.17
N THR A 47 -2.98 -11.06 29.45
CA THR A 47 -4.06 -11.72 30.19
C THR A 47 -5.34 -11.75 29.36
N VAL A 48 -6.04 -12.86 29.48
CA VAL A 48 -7.29 -13.15 28.78
C VAL A 48 -8.40 -13.29 29.81
N THR A 49 -9.47 -12.53 29.63
CA THR A 49 -10.70 -12.65 30.43
C THR A 49 -11.88 -13.00 29.53
N PHE A 50 -12.86 -13.71 30.08
CA PHE A 50 -14.09 -14.09 29.39
C PHE A 50 -15.26 -13.34 30.04
N PRO A 51 -15.71 -12.19 29.49
CA PRO A 51 -16.65 -11.30 30.20
C PRO A 51 -18.02 -11.90 30.50
N GLN A 52 -18.42 -12.94 29.76
CA GLN A 52 -19.64 -13.70 30.04
C GLN A 52 -19.50 -14.66 31.24
N ARG A 53 -18.30 -14.75 31.83
CA ARG A 53 -17.95 -15.48 33.06
C ARG A 53 -17.35 -14.49 34.08
N PRO A 54 -18.13 -13.54 34.61
CA PRO A 54 -17.62 -12.49 35.50
C PRO A 54 -17.04 -13.00 36.84
N GLY A 55 -17.25 -14.28 37.18
CA GLY A 55 -16.65 -14.92 38.36
C GLY A 55 -15.30 -15.60 38.11
N ASP A 56 -14.88 -15.74 36.85
CA ASP A 56 -13.62 -16.39 36.51
C ASP A 56 -12.48 -15.37 36.54
N ALA A 57 -11.39 -15.71 37.22
CA ALA A 57 -10.20 -14.86 37.23
C ALA A 57 -9.59 -14.73 35.82
N PRO A 58 -8.82 -13.67 35.53
CA PRO A 58 -8.01 -13.59 34.32
C PRO A 58 -7.10 -14.82 34.15
N VAL A 59 -6.84 -15.19 32.90
CA VAL A 59 -5.94 -16.29 32.52
C VAL A 59 -4.71 -15.69 31.87
N ALA A 60 -3.51 -15.99 32.38
CA ALA A 60 -2.28 -15.60 31.70
C ALA A 60 -2.15 -16.36 30.38
N ALA A 61 -1.59 -15.70 29.37
CA ALA A 61 -1.43 -16.27 28.03
C ALA A 61 -0.09 -15.88 27.41
N ARG A 62 0.39 -16.72 26.49
CA ARG A 62 1.59 -16.45 25.68
C ARG A 62 1.28 -16.54 24.19
N VAL A 63 1.99 -15.73 23.39
CA VAL A 63 1.91 -15.83 21.93
C VAL A 63 2.68 -17.09 21.49
N VAL A 64 2.01 -18.01 20.80
CA VAL A 64 2.62 -19.27 20.32
C VAL A 64 2.75 -19.33 18.80
N ALA A 65 1.98 -18.52 18.07
CA ALA A 65 2.11 -18.38 16.63
C ALA A 65 1.68 -16.98 16.17
N HIS A 66 2.24 -16.56 15.04
CA HIS A 66 1.97 -15.27 14.41
C HIS A 66 1.89 -15.41 12.89
N GLY A 67 1.07 -14.60 12.24
CA GLY A 67 0.91 -14.61 10.78
C GLY A 67 2.05 -13.93 9.99
N GLY A 68 3.16 -13.57 10.63
CA GLY A 68 4.27 -12.85 9.99
C GLY A 68 4.08 -11.32 9.92
N TRP A 69 3.19 -10.78 10.76
CA TRP A 69 2.97 -9.35 10.91
C TRP A 69 4.25 -8.58 11.28
N ASP A 70 4.50 -7.44 10.62
CA ASP A 70 5.76 -6.69 10.68
C ASP A 70 5.78 -5.53 11.70
N GLY A 71 4.66 -5.27 12.39
CA GLY A 71 4.52 -4.16 13.33
C GLY A 71 3.61 -3.01 12.86
N ARG A 72 3.01 -3.07 11.66
CA ARG A 72 2.13 -1.99 11.15
C ARG A 72 0.66 -2.39 11.04
N VAL A 73 -0.24 -1.54 11.55
CA VAL A 73 -1.69 -1.72 11.40
C VAL A 73 -2.06 -1.69 9.91
N HIS A 74 -2.79 -2.71 9.44
CA HIS A 74 -3.19 -2.95 8.03
C HIS A 74 -2.17 -3.66 7.11
N GLU A 75 -1.14 -4.30 7.65
CA GLU A 75 -0.27 -5.20 6.88
C GLU A 75 -0.75 -6.67 6.92
N LEU A 76 -0.29 -7.44 5.93
CA LEU A 76 -0.67 -8.83 5.74
C LEU A 76 -0.31 -9.67 6.97
N GLY A 77 -1.15 -10.66 7.30
CA GLY A 77 -0.84 -11.61 8.37
C GLY A 77 -1.01 -11.07 9.81
N ASP A 78 -1.84 -10.04 10.02
CA ASP A 78 -2.24 -9.51 11.35
C ASP A 78 -3.08 -10.51 12.19
N LEU A 79 -2.44 -11.63 12.55
CA LEU A 79 -2.99 -12.76 13.32
C LEU A 79 -2.01 -13.18 14.42
N ALA A 80 -2.50 -13.31 15.65
CA ALA A 80 -1.80 -13.95 16.76
C ALA A 80 -2.62 -15.12 17.32
N VAL A 81 -1.92 -16.19 17.68
CA VAL A 81 -2.47 -17.33 18.43
C VAL A 81 -1.91 -17.27 19.84
N LEU A 82 -2.80 -17.16 20.81
CA LEU A 82 -2.46 -17.19 22.24
C LEU A 82 -2.72 -18.58 22.80
N GLU A 83 -1.78 -19.08 23.59
CA GLU A 83 -1.94 -20.27 24.42
C GLU A 83 -2.18 -19.85 25.87
N LEU A 84 -3.28 -20.34 26.44
CA LEU A 84 -3.71 -20.06 27.81
C LEU A 84 -2.96 -20.97 28.80
N ASP A 85 -2.53 -20.43 29.94
CA ASP A 85 -1.88 -21.22 30.99
C ASP A 85 -2.82 -22.22 31.68
N ARG A 86 -4.13 -22.05 31.52
CA ARG A 86 -5.16 -23.00 31.98
C ARG A 86 -6.32 -23.05 31.00
N GLU A 87 -6.85 -24.25 30.79
CA GLU A 87 -8.05 -24.48 29.98
C GLU A 87 -9.30 -23.97 30.72
N PRO A 88 -10.00 -22.93 30.22
CA PRO A 88 -11.29 -22.54 30.75
C PRO A 88 -12.35 -23.63 30.46
N ALA A 89 -13.31 -23.80 31.37
CA ALA A 89 -14.47 -24.67 31.16
C ALA A 89 -15.52 -24.00 30.24
N ILE A 90 -15.07 -23.58 29.05
CA ILE A 90 -15.81 -22.85 28.03
C ILE A 90 -15.68 -23.64 26.72
N ALA A 91 -16.81 -23.89 26.05
CA ALA A 91 -16.79 -24.52 24.74
C ALA A 91 -16.20 -23.54 23.70
N PRO A 92 -15.21 -23.96 22.88
CA PRO A 92 -14.66 -23.12 21.83
C PRO A 92 -15.71 -22.68 20.80
N ALA A 93 -15.42 -21.57 20.12
CA ALA A 93 -16.27 -21.00 19.09
C ALA A 93 -16.46 -21.99 17.92
N SER A 94 -17.70 -22.12 17.43
CA SER A 94 -17.97 -22.90 16.23
C SER A 94 -17.62 -22.10 14.98
N LEU A 95 -16.65 -22.57 14.19
CA LEU A 95 -16.28 -21.95 12.91
C LEU A 95 -17.31 -22.31 11.82
N ALA A 96 -17.61 -21.36 10.95
CA ALA A 96 -18.40 -21.61 9.75
C ALA A 96 -17.54 -22.32 8.67
N PRO A 97 -18.13 -23.17 7.82
CA PRO A 97 -17.48 -23.67 6.62
C PRO A 97 -16.90 -22.53 5.76
N ALA A 98 -15.78 -22.79 5.09
CA ALA A 98 -15.04 -21.78 4.31
C ALA A 98 -15.85 -21.17 3.15
N ASP A 99 -16.84 -21.90 2.63
CA ASP A 99 -17.72 -21.53 1.53
C ASP A 99 -19.08 -20.99 1.98
N VAL A 100 -19.33 -20.81 3.28
CA VAL A 100 -20.63 -20.35 3.77
C VAL A 100 -20.98 -18.98 3.16
N PRO A 101 -22.12 -18.87 2.45
CA PRO A 101 -22.58 -17.58 1.95
C PRO A 101 -22.98 -16.68 3.12
N HIS A 102 -22.37 -15.51 3.19
CA HIS A 102 -22.57 -14.54 4.27
C HIS A 102 -22.78 -13.10 3.78
N GLY A 103 -23.01 -12.90 2.48
CA GLY A 103 -23.19 -11.60 1.81
C GLY A 103 -24.16 -10.64 2.52
N ASP A 104 -25.46 -10.81 2.28
CA ASP A 104 -26.52 -9.95 2.83
C ASP A 104 -26.94 -10.30 4.27
N ARG A 105 -26.25 -11.27 4.90
CA ARG A 105 -26.59 -11.73 6.25
C ARG A 105 -26.08 -10.74 7.29
N LYS A 106 -26.84 -10.57 8.37
CA LYS A 106 -26.43 -9.72 9.49
C LYS A 106 -25.30 -10.39 10.26
N LEU A 107 -24.22 -9.65 10.43
CA LEU A 107 -23.03 -10.04 11.16
C LEU A 107 -22.90 -9.26 12.45
N VAL A 108 -22.28 -9.88 13.43
CA VAL A 108 -22.07 -9.31 14.76
C VAL A 108 -20.65 -9.54 15.25
N ALA A 109 -20.07 -8.52 15.88
CA ALA A 109 -18.84 -8.62 16.66
C ALA A 109 -19.08 -8.02 18.04
N TYR A 110 -18.38 -8.56 19.03
CA TYR A 110 -18.37 -8.08 20.42
C TYR A 110 -16.95 -7.66 20.79
N GLY A 111 -16.78 -6.40 21.19
CA GLY A 111 -15.47 -5.82 21.46
C GLY A 111 -15.51 -4.81 22.61
N PHE A 112 -14.35 -4.24 22.94
CA PHE A 112 -14.12 -3.45 24.16
C PHE A 112 -13.53 -2.07 23.83
N PRO A 113 -14.28 -1.19 23.15
CA PRO A 113 -13.82 0.16 22.90
C PRO A 113 -13.79 0.99 24.19
N ALA A 114 -13.01 2.08 24.17
CA ALA A 114 -12.90 2.98 25.31
C ALA A 114 -14.29 3.43 25.82
N GLY A 115 -14.51 3.31 27.13
CA GLY A 115 -15.79 3.58 27.78
C GLY A 115 -16.72 2.35 27.88
N TYR A 116 -16.31 1.22 27.30
CA TYR A 116 -16.96 -0.09 27.41
C TYR A 116 -15.93 -1.18 27.76
N ASP A 117 -14.86 -0.82 28.46
CA ASP A 117 -13.74 -1.70 28.79
C ASP A 117 -14.18 -2.91 29.67
N ASP A 118 -15.14 -2.68 30.57
CA ASP A 118 -15.64 -3.70 31.50
C ASP A 118 -16.68 -4.64 30.87
N ASP A 119 -17.74 -4.07 30.30
CA ASP A 119 -18.91 -4.82 29.82
C ASP A 119 -18.89 -5.12 28.32
N GLY A 120 -17.98 -4.51 27.56
CA GLY A 120 -17.92 -4.56 26.11
C GLY A 120 -19.16 -3.96 25.43
N THR A 121 -19.16 -3.96 24.10
CA THR A 121 -20.31 -3.54 23.29
C THR A 121 -20.39 -4.33 21.99
N ILE A 122 -21.60 -4.41 21.44
CA ILE A 122 -21.91 -5.20 20.25
C ILE A 122 -22.04 -4.26 19.05
N ALA A 123 -21.36 -4.60 17.96
CA ALA A 123 -21.48 -3.93 16.67
C ALA A 123 -22.15 -4.87 15.65
N GLU A 124 -23.11 -4.33 14.89
CA GLU A 124 -23.82 -5.03 13.81
C GLU A 124 -23.38 -4.50 12.44
N PHE A 125 -23.10 -5.41 11.50
CA PHE A 125 -22.59 -5.06 10.18
C PHE A 125 -23.00 -6.07 9.11
N ARG A 126 -22.68 -5.73 7.86
CA ARG A 126 -22.78 -6.59 6.67
C ARG A 126 -21.48 -6.54 5.90
N THR A 127 -21.25 -7.51 5.02
CA THR A 127 -20.11 -7.46 4.10
C THR A 127 -20.40 -6.57 2.90
N VAL A 128 -19.36 -5.90 2.40
CA VAL A 128 -19.38 -5.23 1.09
C VAL A 128 -18.65 -6.14 0.11
N ALA A 129 -19.37 -6.67 -0.88
CA ALA A 129 -18.84 -7.62 -1.86
C ALA A 129 -18.10 -8.81 -1.21
N ALA A 130 -18.83 -9.71 -0.52
CA ALA A 130 -18.29 -10.82 0.26
C ALA A 130 -17.27 -11.74 -0.45
N GLN A 131 -17.27 -11.77 -1.78
CA GLN A 131 -16.35 -12.57 -2.59
C GLN A 131 -15.03 -11.85 -2.93
N LEU A 132 -14.94 -10.54 -2.67
CA LEU A 132 -13.77 -9.73 -2.95
C LEU A 132 -12.90 -9.63 -1.68
N LEU A 133 -11.67 -10.10 -1.77
CA LEU A 133 -10.65 -9.89 -0.75
C LEU A 133 -9.83 -8.64 -1.08
N ILE A 134 -9.91 -7.61 -0.24
CA ILE A 134 -9.01 -6.47 -0.27
C ILE A 134 -7.61 -6.95 0.10
N SER A 135 -6.64 -6.68 -0.78
CA SER A 135 -5.25 -7.15 -0.67
C SER A 135 -5.10 -8.66 -0.46
N GLY A 136 -6.09 -9.47 -0.90
CA GLY A 136 -6.05 -10.93 -0.77
C GLY A 136 -6.35 -11.49 0.63
N GLU A 137 -6.69 -10.63 1.61
CA GLU A 137 -6.93 -11.06 3.00
C GLU A 137 -8.22 -10.57 3.64
N TRP A 138 -8.69 -9.36 3.30
CA TRP A 138 -9.74 -8.71 4.09
C TRP A 138 -11.05 -8.58 3.33
N VAL A 139 -12.16 -8.84 4.01
CA VAL A 139 -13.49 -8.46 3.55
C VAL A 139 -13.90 -7.17 4.24
N GLN A 140 -14.41 -6.20 3.47
CA GLN A 140 -14.91 -4.95 4.03
C GLN A 140 -16.24 -5.17 4.75
N LEU A 141 -16.35 -4.56 5.92
CA LEU A 141 -17.56 -4.51 6.74
C LEU A 141 -18.16 -3.11 6.69
N GLU A 142 -19.48 -3.03 6.58
CA GLU A 142 -20.25 -1.80 6.68
C GLU A 142 -21.27 -1.94 7.82
N ALA A 143 -21.41 -0.89 8.64
CA ALA A 143 -22.41 -0.88 9.70
C ALA A 143 -23.82 -1.18 9.16
N TRP A 144 -24.56 -2.06 9.83
CA TRP A 144 -25.88 -2.51 9.38
C TRP A 144 -26.90 -1.38 9.35
N SER A 145 -26.74 -0.38 10.23
CA SER A 145 -27.61 0.80 10.27
C SER A 145 -26.84 2.07 10.59
N GLY A 146 -27.37 3.21 10.14
CA GLY A 146 -26.86 4.56 10.45
C GLY A 146 -27.02 4.99 11.91
N HIS A 147 -27.53 4.14 12.80
CA HIS A 147 -27.72 4.44 14.23
C HIS A 147 -27.00 3.46 15.19
N GLY A 148 -26.37 2.40 14.67
CA GLY A 148 -25.63 1.43 15.49
C GLY A 148 -24.20 1.83 15.82
N GLN A 149 -23.60 1.12 16.78
CA GLN A 149 -22.20 1.26 17.18
C GLN A 149 -21.27 0.95 15.99
N PRO A 150 -20.41 1.89 15.55
CA PRO A 150 -19.41 1.60 14.53
C PRO A 150 -18.29 0.74 15.11
N LEU A 151 -17.60 -0.02 14.24
CA LEU A 151 -16.35 -0.66 14.61
C LEU A 151 -15.33 0.41 15.00
N ALA A 152 -14.70 0.24 16.16
CA ALA A 152 -13.78 1.19 16.77
C ALA A 152 -12.56 0.46 17.33
N VAL A 153 -11.54 1.23 17.75
CA VAL A 153 -10.41 0.70 18.53
C VAL A 153 -10.96 -0.05 19.75
N GLY A 154 -10.49 -1.28 19.98
CA GLY A 154 -11.02 -2.21 20.98
C GLY A 154 -11.86 -3.36 20.41
N PHE A 155 -12.30 -3.27 19.14
CA PHE A 155 -12.88 -4.41 18.42
C PHE A 155 -11.85 -5.29 17.70
N SER A 156 -10.61 -4.83 17.56
CA SER A 156 -9.54 -5.62 16.93
C SER A 156 -9.39 -6.98 17.60
N GLY A 157 -9.35 -8.03 16.80
CA GLY A 157 -9.29 -9.42 17.25
C GLY A 157 -10.65 -10.04 17.61
N ALA A 158 -11.75 -9.28 17.59
CA ALA A 158 -13.08 -9.82 17.86
C ALA A 158 -13.52 -10.82 16.77
N ALA A 159 -14.19 -11.88 17.17
CA ALA A 159 -14.85 -12.79 16.22
C ALA A 159 -15.97 -12.06 15.47
N VAL A 160 -16.03 -12.31 14.16
CA VAL A 160 -17.17 -11.95 13.33
C VAL A 160 -18.08 -13.15 13.23
N THR A 161 -19.31 -13.01 13.72
CA THR A 161 -20.31 -14.07 13.75
C THR A 161 -21.51 -13.79 12.87
N LEU A 162 -22.09 -14.86 12.34
CA LEU A 162 -23.42 -14.83 11.74
C LEU A 162 -24.48 -14.78 12.84
N LEU A 163 -25.32 -13.75 12.86
CA LEU A 163 -26.28 -13.54 13.96
C LEU A 163 -27.25 -14.71 14.16
N ASP A 164 -27.65 -15.37 13.07
CA ASP A 164 -28.64 -16.46 13.06
C ASP A 164 -28.10 -17.80 13.55
N THR A 165 -26.80 -18.06 13.36
CA THR A 165 -26.15 -19.35 13.65
C THR A 165 -25.13 -19.28 14.78
N GLY A 166 -24.63 -18.08 15.10
CA GLY A 166 -23.54 -17.87 16.05
C GLY A 166 -22.18 -18.37 15.56
N GLN A 167 -22.08 -18.83 14.30
CA GLN A 167 -20.83 -19.35 13.75
C GLN A 167 -19.87 -18.22 13.37
N VAL A 168 -18.58 -18.43 13.62
CA VAL A 168 -17.51 -17.48 13.29
C VAL A 168 -17.12 -17.62 11.82
N ILE A 169 -17.21 -16.51 11.08
CA ILE A 169 -16.83 -16.43 9.66
C ILE A 169 -15.52 -15.67 9.43
N GLY A 170 -14.99 -15.03 10.47
CA GLY A 170 -13.73 -14.28 10.42
C GLY A 170 -13.42 -13.56 11.73
N MET A 171 -12.41 -12.69 11.67
CA MET A 171 -11.92 -11.88 12.79
C MET A 171 -11.79 -10.42 12.37
N VAL A 172 -12.22 -9.47 13.21
CA VAL A 172 -12.05 -8.04 12.95
C VAL A 172 -10.57 -7.68 13.02
N THR A 173 -10.02 -7.09 11.95
CA THR A 173 -8.59 -6.67 11.91
C THR A 173 -8.40 -5.18 12.04
N ALA A 174 -9.34 -4.35 11.56
CA ALA A 174 -9.24 -2.91 11.75
C ALA A 174 -10.57 -2.15 11.57
N ALA A 175 -10.66 -0.98 12.19
CA ALA A 175 -11.61 0.07 11.83
C ALA A 175 -10.96 0.99 10.78
N ALA A 176 -11.56 1.17 9.61
CA ALA A 176 -10.99 2.05 8.58
C ALA A 176 -11.25 3.52 8.96
N GLY A 177 -10.17 4.25 9.23
CA GLY A 177 -10.20 5.62 9.73
C GLY A 177 -10.49 6.69 8.67
N ALA A 178 -11.68 7.27 8.75
CA ALA A 178 -11.93 8.70 8.53
C ALA A 178 -13.09 9.11 9.43
N HIS A 179 -13.03 10.27 10.09
CA HIS A 179 -14.16 10.77 10.88
C HIS A 179 -15.43 10.84 10.00
N GLY A 180 -16.42 9.99 10.32
CA GLY A 180 -17.70 9.90 9.61
C GLY A 180 -17.90 8.68 8.71
N VAL A 181 -16.88 7.87 8.44
CA VAL A 181 -17.02 6.64 7.62
C VAL A 181 -17.11 5.42 8.53
N ARG A 182 -18.25 4.71 8.49
CA ARG A 182 -18.56 3.55 9.35
C ARG A 182 -18.18 2.21 8.71
N THR A 183 -16.93 2.10 8.26
CA THR A 183 -16.43 0.89 7.60
C THR A 183 -15.34 0.22 8.43
N GLY A 184 -15.35 -1.11 8.51
CA GLY A 184 -14.29 -1.91 9.11
C GLY A 184 -13.80 -3.01 8.18
N ARG A 185 -12.88 -3.84 8.66
CA ARG A 185 -12.33 -4.98 7.92
C ARG A 185 -12.36 -6.22 8.79
N MET A 186 -12.65 -7.35 8.16
CA MET A 186 -12.45 -8.67 8.75
C MET A 186 -11.49 -9.50 7.92
N MET A 187 -10.68 -10.33 8.57
CA MET A 187 -9.97 -11.44 7.94
C MET A 187 -10.86 -12.70 8.03
N PRO A 188 -11.30 -13.27 6.90
CA PRO A 188 -12.14 -14.47 6.90
C PRO A 188 -11.42 -15.70 7.45
N THR A 189 -12.18 -16.67 7.98
CA THR A 189 -11.62 -17.91 8.56
C THR A 189 -10.71 -18.68 7.59
N HIS A 190 -11.03 -18.69 6.29
CA HIS A 190 -10.18 -19.36 5.29
C HIS A 190 -8.84 -18.65 5.07
N VAL A 191 -8.74 -17.34 5.34
CA VAL A 191 -7.49 -16.58 5.32
C VAL A 191 -6.72 -16.80 6.62
N LEU A 192 -7.40 -16.79 7.77
CA LEU A 192 -6.79 -17.13 9.07
C LEU A 192 -6.12 -18.51 9.03
N ALA A 193 -6.74 -19.48 8.36
CA ALA A 193 -6.21 -20.83 8.19
C ALA A 193 -4.97 -20.90 7.27
N ARG A 194 -4.72 -19.90 6.40
CA ARG A 194 -3.47 -19.82 5.64
C ARG A 194 -2.28 -19.49 6.54
N TYR A 195 -2.51 -18.66 7.57
CA TYR A 195 -1.51 -18.21 8.52
C TYR A 195 -1.30 -19.17 9.69
N TRP A 196 -2.37 -19.83 10.14
CA TRP A 196 -2.28 -20.89 11.14
C TRP A 196 -2.99 -22.15 10.64
N PRO A 197 -2.24 -23.07 9.99
CA PRO A 197 -2.82 -24.27 9.38
C PRO A 197 -3.60 -25.17 10.33
N ASP A 198 -3.30 -25.19 11.64
CA ASP A 198 -4.05 -26.00 12.61
C ASP A 198 -5.52 -25.55 12.72
N LEU A 199 -5.83 -24.29 12.36
CA LEU A 199 -7.20 -23.80 12.27
C LEU A 199 -8.01 -24.55 11.19
N SER A 200 -7.37 -25.02 10.12
CA SER A 200 -8.03 -25.73 9.03
C SER A 200 -8.68 -27.04 9.49
N ALA A 201 -8.10 -27.70 10.50
CA ALA A 201 -8.67 -28.90 11.12
C ALA A 201 -9.94 -28.61 11.94
N LEU A 202 -10.16 -27.34 12.31
CA LEU A 202 -11.30 -26.87 13.10
C LEU A 202 -12.41 -26.27 12.22
N VAL A 203 -12.13 -25.99 10.94
CA VAL A 203 -13.13 -25.52 9.97
C VAL A 203 -13.92 -26.72 9.43
N PRO A 204 -15.26 -26.73 9.53
CA PRO A 204 -16.06 -27.81 8.97
C PRO A 204 -15.87 -27.93 7.46
N VAL A 205 -15.57 -29.14 6.96
CA VAL A 205 -15.52 -29.43 5.51
C VAL A 205 -16.95 -29.46 4.95
N PRO A 206 -17.24 -28.78 3.83
CA PRO A 206 -18.57 -28.79 3.22
C PRO A 206 -18.99 -30.23 2.88
N GLY A 207 -20.16 -30.67 3.37
CA GLY A 207 -20.76 -31.96 3.00
C GLY A 207 -20.93 -33.00 4.12
N SER A 208 -20.57 -32.72 5.38
CA SER A 208 -20.80 -33.65 6.49
C SER A 208 -22.10 -33.36 7.27
N GLY A 209 -23.20 -33.19 6.56
CA GLY A 209 -24.53 -33.10 7.17
C GLY A 209 -25.07 -34.48 7.56
N HIS A 210 -24.74 -34.96 8.75
CA HIS A 210 -25.49 -36.06 9.35
C HIS A 210 -26.91 -35.59 9.68
N ALA A 211 -27.88 -36.08 8.92
CA ALA A 211 -29.30 -35.95 9.22
C ALA A 211 -29.59 -36.52 10.63
N ARG A 212 -29.99 -35.65 11.56
CA ARG A 212 -30.65 -36.07 12.80
C ARG A 212 -32.08 -36.51 12.45
N GLY A 213 -32.26 -37.81 12.29
CA GLY A 213 -33.57 -38.47 12.39
C GLY A 213 -33.73 -39.13 13.76
N THR A 214 -34.74 -38.72 14.51
CA THR A 214 -35.18 -39.31 15.80
C THR A 214 -35.74 -40.74 15.60
N PRO A 215 -35.81 -41.58 16.66
CA PRO A 215 -35.81 -43.04 16.55
C PRO A 215 -37.22 -43.65 16.46
N GLY A 216 -37.36 -44.73 15.68
CA GLY A 216 -38.59 -45.53 15.58
C GLY A 216 -38.31 -47.01 15.29
N GLN A 217 -38.33 -47.81 16.37
CA GLN A 217 -38.71 -49.23 16.50
C GLN A 217 -38.51 -50.25 15.36
N GLY A 218 -37.79 -51.34 15.69
CA GLY A 218 -38.17 -52.72 15.32
C GLY A 218 -37.29 -53.45 14.28
N PRO A 219 -37.18 -54.80 14.33
CA PRO A 219 -35.86 -55.46 14.37
C PRO A 219 -35.59 -56.49 13.24
N ALA A 220 -34.45 -57.20 13.40
CA ALA A 220 -33.96 -58.43 12.71
C ALA A 220 -33.10 -58.20 11.45
N HIS A 221 -31.99 -58.87 11.20
CA HIS A 221 -31.27 -60.00 11.83
C HIS A 221 -29.86 -60.03 11.17
N VAL A 222 -28.83 -60.35 11.98
CA VAL A 222 -27.64 -61.21 11.73
C VAL A 222 -26.94 -61.12 10.36
N GLY A 223 -25.62 -60.92 10.26
CA GLY A 223 -24.57 -60.95 11.28
C GLY A 223 -23.16 -60.87 10.68
N GLY A 224 -22.14 -60.87 11.55
CA GLY A 224 -20.75 -61.24 11.21
C GLY A 224 -19.70 -60.15 11.44
N VAL A 225 -19.06 -60.21 12.62
CA VAL A 225 -17.75 -59.65 13.02
C VAL A 225 -16.88 -60.89 13.31
N PRO A 226 -15.51 -60.95 13.25
CA PRO A 226 -14.48 -59.93 13.55
C PRO A 226 -13.32 -59.86 12.51
N GLY A 227 -12.31 -59.01 12.56
CA GLY A 227 -11.79 -58.02 13.52
C GLY A 227 -10.25 -57.96 13.40
N ARG A 228 -9.68 -56.81 13.81
CA ARG A 228 -8.29 -56.56 14.26
C ARG A 228 -7.16 -56.28 13.25
N ASP A 229 -6.85 -54.98 13.18
CA ASP A 229 -5.67 -54.32 13.78
C ASP A 229 -4.23 -54.47 13.21
N LEU A 230 -3.64 -53.26 13.09
CA LEU A 230 -2.22 -52.86 13.26
C LEU A 230 -1.26 -52.98 12.06
N ALA A 231 -0.92 -51.83 11.46
CA ALA A 231 0.36 -51.12 11.71
C ALA A 231 0.60 -49.96 10.71
N HIS A 232 0.80 -48.76 11.24
CA HIS A 232 1.64 -47.68 10.67
C HIS A 232 3.06 -47.83 11.27
N PRO A 233 4.18 -47.23 10.77
CA PRO A 233 4.25 -45.91 10.13
C PRO A 233 5.40 -45.66 9.09
N TYR A 234 5.44 -44.43 8.54
CA TYR A 234 6.53 -43.70 7.87
C TYR A 234 7.06 -44.10 6.47
N GLY A 235 6.84 -43.20 5.51
CA GLY A 235 7.64 -43.05 4.27
C GLY A 235 7.55 -41.61 3.75
N ARG A 236 8.72 -40.96 3.61
CA ARG A 236 8.94 -39.57 3.10
C ARG A 236 8.28 -39.30 1.73
N PRO A 237 7.96 -38.03 1.41
CA PRO A 237 7.49 -37.66 0.08
C PRO A 237 8.66 -37.52 -0.92
N THR A 238 8.60 -38.25 -2.03
CA THR A 238 9.34 -37.94 -3.28
C THR A 238 8.39 -37.20 -4.25
N PRO A 239 8.89 -36.21 -5.01
CA PRO A 239 8.07 -35.43 -5.93
C PRO A 239 7.99 -36.10 -7.30
N CYS A 240 6.78 -36.44 -7.74
CA CYS A 240 6.44 -36.59 -9.16
C CYS A 240 4.92 -36.52 -9.31
N ALA A 241 4.41 -35.39 -9.80
CA ALA A 241 3.08 -35.30 -10.39
C ALA A 241 3.17 -35.66 -11.88
N PRO A 242 2.15 -36.30 -12.47
CA PRO A 242 2.20 -36.81 -13.84
C PRO A 242 2.10 -35.66 -14.86
N ALA A 243 2.87 -35.74 -15.94
CA ALA A 243 2.85 -34.79 -17.04
C ALA A 243 1.72 -35.10 -18.05
N PRO A 244 1.01 -34.09 -18.59
CA PRO A 244 0.04 -34.28 -19.67
C PRO A 244 0.71 -34.44 -21.06
N ALA A 245 0.05 -35.18 -21.95
CA ALA A 245 0.62 -35.88 -23.10
C ALA A 245 0.74 -35.10 -24.44
N SER A 246 0.82 -33.77 -24.43
CA SER A 246 1.15 -32.98 -25.63
C SER A 246 1.84 -31.68 -25.24
N GLY A 247 3.15 -31.74 -25.00
CA GLY A 247 3.92 -30.58 -24.52
C GLY A 247 4.24 -29.58 -25.63
N HIS A 248 3.88 -28.31 -25.42
CA HIS A 248 4.36 -27.17 -26.20
C HIS A 248 5.90 -27.19 -26.32
N PRO A 249 6.51 -26.86 -27.49
CA PRO A 249 7.97 -26.93 -27.69
C PRO A 249 8.77 -26.07 -26.70
N ASP A 250 8.25 -24.91 -26.29
CA ASP A 250 8.85 -24.05 -25.26
C ASP A 250 8.52 -24.43 -23.81
N GLY A 251 7.68 -25.45 -23.58
CA GLY A 251 7.29 -25.88 -22.23
C GLY A 251 8.46 -26.29 -21.32
N PRO A 252 9.46 -27.06 -21.81
CA PRO A 252 10.68 -27.33 -21.04
C PRO A 252 11.49 -26.06 -20.72
N ARG A 253 11.60 -25.13 -21.69
CA ARG A 253 12.32 -23.85 -21.52
C ARG A 253 11.64 -22.97 -20.47
N LEU A 254 10.32 -22.81 -20.56
CA LEU A 254 9.53 -22.04 -19.60
C LEU A 254 9.67 -22.60 -18.17
N ARG A 255 9.56 -23.93 -18.00
CA ARG A 255 9.74 -24.57 -16.69
C ARG A 255 11.12 -24.30 -16.09
N ALA A 256 12.18 -24.38 -16.89
CA ALA A 256 13.53 -24.08 -16.43
C ALA A 256 13.70 -22.61 -15.99
N LEU A 257 13.08 -21.67 -16.71
CA LEU A 257 13.10 -20.25 -16.36
C LEU A 257 12.33 -19.96 -15.08
N VAL A 258 11.14 -20.56 -14.90
CA VAL A 258 10.36 -20.40 -13.65
C VAL A 258 11.10 -20.97 -12.45
N GLU A 259 11.76 -22.12 -12.61
CA GLU A 259 12.59 -22.70 -11.55
C GLU A 259 13.78 -21.82 -11.20
N LYS A 260 14.44 -21.24 -12.23
CA LYS A 260 15.53 -20.28 -12.04
C LYS A 260 15.03 -19.02 -11.32
N ALA A 261 13.87 -18.50 -11.69
CA ALA A 261 13.24 -17.34 -11.04
C ALA A 261 12.86 -17.60 -9.58
N ALA A 262 12.27 -18.75 -9.29
CA ALA A 262 11.94 -19.16 -7.93
C ALA A 262 13.20 -19.29 -7.06
N ARG A 263 14.27 -19.89 -7.59
CA ARG A 263 15.56 -20.01 -6.88
C ARG A 263 16.24 -18.67 -6.66
N ALA A 264 16.11 -17.74 -7.61
CA ALA A 264 16.66 -16.39 -7.51
C ALA A 264 15.82 -15.46 -6.63
N GLY A 265 14.62 -15.88 -6.19
CA GLY A 265 13.69 -15.02 -5.46
C GLY A 265 13.22 -13.82 -6.30
N LEU A 266 13.06 -14.00 -7.61
CA LEU A 266 12.66 -12.91 -8.51
C LEU A 266 11.28 -12.37 -8.13
N ASP A 267 11.24 -11.14 -7.64
CA ASP A 267 10.00 -10.42 -7.34
C ASP A 267 9.41 -9.85 -8.64
N CYS A 268 8.46 -10.58 -9.22
CA CYS A 268 7.73 -10.13 -10.41
C CYS A 268 6.27 -10.55 -10.35
N ASP A 269 5.38 -9.64 -10.74
CA ASP A 269 3.94 -9.87 -10.78
C ASP A 269 3.60 -10.83 -11.94
N PRO A 270 3.15 -12.07 -11.65
CA PRO A 270 2.88 -13.05 -12.69
C PRO A 270 1.67 -12.68 -13.56
N VAL A 271 0.73 -11.88 -13.04
CA VAL A 271 -0.45 -11.41 -13.79
C VAL A 271 -0.01 -10.39 -14.84
N ARG A 272 0.87 -9.46 -14.47
CA ARG A 272 1.46 -8.51 -15.43
C ARG A 272 2.34 -9.20 -16.46
N LEU A 273 3.10 -10.21 -16.04
CA LEU A 273 3.93 -11.00 -16.94
C LEU A 273 3.09 -11.70 -18.00
N TYR A 274 1.96 -12.30 -17.60
CA TYR A 274 0.99 -12.90 -18.51
C TYR A 274 0.30 -11.88 -19.40
N ALA A 275 -0.26 -10.82 -18.83
CA ALA A 275 -1.00 -9.80 -19.59
C ALA A 275 -0.13 -9.12 -20.66
N GLY A 276 1.18 -8.98 -20.41
CA GLY A 276 2.10 -8.51 -21.44
C GLY A 276 2.27 -9.52 -22.58
N ALA A 277 2.30 -10.82 -22.27
CA ALA A 277 2.54 -11.91 -23.22
C ALA A 277 1.29 -12.32 -24.00
N ALA A 278 0.11 -12.14 -23.41
CA ALA A 278 -1.18 -12.52 -23.96
C ALA A 278 -1.46 -11.85 -25.32
N GLY A 279 -1.89 -12.64 -26.29
CA GLY A 279 -2.43 -12.19 -27.56
C GLY A 279 -3.89 -11.72 -27.46
N PRO A 280 -4.44 -11.10 -28.51
CA PRO A 280 -5.79 -10.52 -28.50
C PRO A 280 -6.94 -11.52 -28.26
N PHE A 281 -6.67 -12.82 -28.46
CA PHE A 281 -7.65 -13.90 -28.35
C PHE A 281 -7.37 -14.83 -27.17
N ASP A 282 -6.34 -14.54 -26.37
CA ASP A 282 -6.01 -15.36 -25.21
C ASP A 282 -7.01 -15.12 -24.07
N PRO A 283 -7.26 -16.14 -23.23
CA PRO A 283 -8.12 -15.98 -22.08
C PRO A 283 -7.58 -14.91 -21.13
N LEU A 284 -8.48 -14.18 -20.48
CA LEU A 284 -8.10 -13.28 -19.41
C LEU A 284 -7.45 -14.09 -18.26
N PRO A 285 -6.48 -13.51 -17.53
CA PRO A 285 -5.96 -14.16 -16.33
C PRO A 285 -7.10 -14.44 -15.33
N PRO A 286 -6.94 -15.43 -14.45
CA PRO A 286 -7.90 -15.71 -13.38
C PRO A 286 -8.21 -14.44 -12.57
N ALA A 287 -9.46 -14.27 -12.13
CA ALA A 287 -9.89 -13.06 -11.42
C ALA A 287 -9.15 -12.88 -10.08
N GLU A 288 -8.77 -14.00 -9.46
CA GLU A 288 -7.90 -14.12 -8.28
C GLU A 288 -6.41 -13.87 -8.56
N GLY A 289 -6.02 -13.72 -9.83
CA GLY A 289 -4.64 -13.63 -10.26
C GLY A 289 -3.90 -14.97 -10.19
N PHE A 290 -2.58 -14.92 -10.22
CA PHE A 290 -1.72 -16.09 -10.11
C PHE A 290 -1.04 -16.11 -8.74
N GLY A 291 -1.19 -17.22 -8.00
CA GLY A 291 -0.56 -17.39 -6.68
C GLY A 291 0.96 -17.59 -6.73
N SER A 292 1.54 -17.78 -7.91
CA SER A 292 2.99 -17.90 -8.15
C SER A 292 3.32 -17.84 -9.65
N LEU A 293 4.60 -17.65 -9.97
CA LEU A 293 5.11 -17.83 -11.34
C LEU A 293 4.83 -19.24 -11.89
N TRP A 294 4.82 -20.26 -11.03
CA TRP A 294 4.44 -21.62 -11.42
C TRP A 294 2.98 -21.71 -11.85
N SER A 295 2.07 -21.03 -11.14
CA SER A 295 0.66 -21.02 -11.53
C SER A 295 0.42 -20.26 -12.84
N ALA A 296 1.12 -19.14 -13.06
CA ALA A 296 1.05 -18.41 -14.33
C ALA A 296 1.61 -19.24 -15.50
N ALA A 297 2.76 -19.90 -15.30
CA ALA A 297 3.34 -20.77 -16.32
C ALA A 297 2.49 -22.00 -16.60
N TRP A 298 1.83 -22.56 -15.58
CA TRP A 298 0.87 -23.65 -15.76
C TRP A 298 -0.34 -23.20 -16.58
N PHE A 299 -0.91 -22.04 -16.25
CA PHE A 299 -2.01 -21.45 -17.01
C PHE A 299 -1.63 -21.22 -18.48
N VAL A 300 -0.46 -20.65 -18.74
CA VAL A 300 0.05 -20.43 -20.10
C VAL A 300 0.27 -21.74 -20.86
N LEU A 301 0.63 -22.84 -20.19
CA LEU A 301 0.86 -24.13 -20.82
C LEU A 301 -0.40 -24.98 -21.02
N CYS A 302 -1.46 -24.70 -20.27
CA CYS A 302 -2.66 -25.54 -20.23
C CYS A 302 -3.92 -24.85 -20.75
N GLU A 303 -4.06 -23.55 -20.53
CA GLU A 303 -5.28 -22.78 -20.84
C GLU A 303 -5.12 -21.89 -22.07
N VAL A 304 -3.90 -21.70 -22.57
CA VAL A 304 -3.61 -20.85 -23.73
C VAL A 304 -3.28 -21.71 -24.95
N ASP A 305 -4.05 -21.52 -26.02
CA ASP A 305 -3.88 -22.26 -27.26
C ASP A 305 -2.82 -21.65 -28.20
N ASP A 306 -2.50 -20.35 -28.08
CA ASP A 306 -1.49 -19.66 -28.92
C ASP A 306 -0.06 -20.05 -28.52
N PRO A 307 0.70 -20.78 -29.37
CA PRO A 307 2.09 -21.10 -29.12
C PRO A 307 2.97 -19.86 -28.93
N GLY A 308 2.62 -18.76 -29.62
CA GLY A 308 3.34 -17.50 -29.53
C GLY A 308 3.28 -16.86 -28.14
N THR A 309 2.21 -17.10 -27.37
CA THR A 309 2.09 -16.57 -26.00
C THR A 309 3.04 -17.28 -25.05
N VAL A 310 3.23 -18.60 -25.20
CA VAL A 310 4.20 -19.35 -24.40
C VAL A 310 5.62 -18.85 -24.66
N THR A 311 5.98 -18.61 -25.93
CA THR A 311 7.29 -18.05 -26.31
C THR A 311 7.46 -16.63 -25.73
N ARG A 312 6.48 -15.73 -25.92
CA ARG A 312 6.53 -14.35 -25.39
C ARG A 312 6.63 -14.31 -23.86
N PHE A 313 5.94 -15.21 -23.17
CA PHE A 313 5.99 -15.31 -21.71
C PHE A 313 7.39 -15.77 -21.26
N ALA A 314 7.94 -16.80 -21.89
CA ALA A 314 9.29 -17.28 -21.60
C ALA A 314 10.35 -16.20 -21.87
N ASP A 315 10.29 -15.50 -23.00
CA ASP A 315 11.24 -14.44 -23.35
C ASP A 315 11.20 -13.27 -22.34
N ARG A 316 10.00 -12.89 -21.88
CA ARG A 316 9.86 -11.85 -20.85
C ARG A 316 10.43 -12.28 -19.51
N LEU A 317 10.19 -13.52 -19.09
CA LEU A 317 10.73 -14.04 -17.83
C LEU A 317 12.25 -14.14 -17.88
N ASP A 318 12.82 -14.55 -19.01
CA ASP A 318 14.27 -14.59 -19.23
C ASP A 318 14.87 -13.18 -19.21
N ALA A 319 14.20 -12.20 -19.82
CA ALA A 319 14.62 -10.80 -19.76
C ALA A 319 14.64 -10.25 -18.32
N LEU A 320 13.68 -10.61 -17.47
CA LEU A 320 13.67 -10.23 -16.05
C LEU A 320 14.78 -10.91 -15.26
N LEU A 321 15.09 -12.18 -15.56
CA LEU A 321 16.15 -12.94 -14.89
C LEU A 321 17.57 -12.53 -15.30
N THR A 322 17.71 -11.96 -16.49
CA THR A 322 18.98 -11.47 -17.04
C THR A 322 19.13 -9.96 -16.88
N ALA A 323 18.07 -9.26 -16.45
CA ALA A 323 18.14 -7.85 -16.14
C ALA A 323 19.14 -7.62 -15.02
N PRO A 324 20.00 -6.58 -15.13
CA PRO A 324 20.78 -6.14 -13.98
C PRO A 324 19.83 -5.79 -12.83
N PRO A 325 20.23 -6.03 -11.56
CA PRO A 325 19.41 -5.65 -10.41
C PRO A 325 19.01 -4.18 -10.54
N PRO A 326 17.77 -3.81 -10.15
CA PRO A 326 17.35 -2.42 -10.21
C PRO A 326 18.37 -1.58 -9.44
N ALA A 327 18.86 -0.52 -10.08
CA ALA A 327 19.78 0.39 -9.44
C ALA A 327 19.18 0.83 -8.10
N GLU A 328 19.99 0.75 -7.05
CA GLU A 328 19.59 1.25 -5.74
C GLU A 328 19.09 2.69 -5.91
N THR A 329 17.99 3.04 -5.26
CA THR A 329 17.47 4.41 -5.37
C THR A 329 18.26 5.33 -4.46
N GLY A 330 18.77 6.44 -5.02
CA GLY A 330 19.45 7.50 -4.29
C GLY A 330 18.73 8.83 -4.43
N ALA A 331 18.61 9.61 -3.36
CA ALA A 331 18.03 10.95 -3.45
C ALA A 331 18.75 11.95 -2.56
N ILE A 332 18.96 13.17 -3.05
CA ILE A 332 19.43 14.32 -2.27
C ILE A 332 18.24 15.26 -2.10
N LEU A 333 17.90 15.54 -0.85
CA LEU A 333 16.89 16.53 -0.49
C LEU A 333 17.59 17.81 -0.03
N VAL A 334 17.32 18.91 -0.74
CA VAL A 334 17.76 20.26 -0.38
C VAL A 334 16.55 21.03 0.12
N GLU A 335 16.52 21.37 1.40
CA GLU A 335 15.46 22.14 2.04
C GLU A 335 15.92 23.59 2.20
N LEU A 336 15.23 24.53 1.54
CA LEU A 336 15.51 25.96 1.66
C LEU A 336 14.36 26.64 2.39
N GLY A 337 14.63 27.34 3.49
CA GLY A 337 13.59 27.99 4.29
C GLY A 337 13.87 29.47 4.51
N HIS A 338 12.80 30.23 4.77
CA HIS A 338 12.92 31.56 5.36
C HIS A 338 13.62 31.44 6.72
N SER A 339 14.70 32.21 6.93
CA SER A 339 15.47 32.15 8.19
C SER A 339 14.74 32.78 9.38
N GLY A 340 13.76 33.65 9.13
CA GLY A 340 13.11 34.49 10.15
C GLY A 340 13.96 35.69 10.61
N ALA A 341 15.21 35.80 10.16
CA ALA A 341 16.17 36.85 10.53
C ALA A 341 16.34 37.93 9.45
N GLY A 342 15.36 38.08 8.55
CA GLY A 342 15.35 39.02 7.42
C GLY A 342 15.27 38.33 6.06
N ASP A 343 14.97 39.12 5.02
CA ASP A 343 14.70 38.60 3.67
C ASP A 343 15.95 38.15 2.92
N ASP A 344 17.15 38.49 3.40
CA ASP A 344 18.44 38.19 2.74
C ASP A 344 19.10 36.89 3.24
N LEU A 345 18.54 36.26 4.28
CA LEU A 345 19.10 35.06 4.90
C LEU A 345 18.19 33.86 4.64
N VAL A 346 18.78 32.78 4.15
CA VAL A 346 18.10 31.52 3.81
C VAL A 346 18.64 30.41 4.70
N ARG A 347 17.73 29.67 5.35
CA ARG A 347 18.09 28.44 6.05
C ARG A 347 18.23 27.32 5.03
N VAL A 348 19.36 26.60 5.06
CA VAL A 348 19.66 25.50 4.15
C VAL A 348 19.87 24.24 4.98
N GLU A 349 19.20 23.15 4.58
CA GLU A 349 19.42 21.82 5.13
C GLU A 349 19.50 20.83 3.96
N VAL A 350 20.56 20.02 3.91
CA VAL A 350 20.76 19.03 2.85
C VAL A 350 20.79 17.64 3.48
N SER A 351 20.20 16.66 2.81
CA SER A 351 20.20 15.27 3.27
C SER A 351 20.27 14.31 2.10
N ALA A 352 21.16 13.34 2.18
CA ALA A 352 21.17 12.21 1.26
C ALA A 352 20.30 11.06 1.79
N TYR A 353 19.64 10.35 0.90
CA TYR A 353 18.84 9.17 1.16
C TYR A 353 19.38 8.03 0.29
N SER A 354 19.90 6.98 0.92
CA SER A 354 20.40 5.76 0.27
C SER A 354 20.02 4.55 1.11
N ALA A 355 19.68 3.42 0.49
CA ALA A 355 19.26 2.19 1.16
C ALA A 355 18.20 2.40 2.27
N GLY A 356 17.26 3.34 2.08
CA GLY A 356 16.23 3.66 3.06
C GLY A 356 16.72 4.35 4.34
N ARG A 357 17.95 4.89 4.34
CA ARG A 357 18.53 5.65 5.45
C ARG A 357 18.77 7.10 5.06
N ARG A 358 18.52 8.01 6.00
CA ARG A 358 18.81 9.44 5.87
C ARG A 358 20.20 9.75 6.42
N HIS A 359 20.99 10.47 5.64
CA HIS A 359 22.30 11.01 5.98
C HIS A 359 22.20 12.54 5.98
N PRO A 360 21.94 13.18 7.14
CA PRO A 360 21.82 14.63 7.21
C PRO A 360 23.19 15.28 7.10
N VAL A 361 23.27 16.33 6.27
CA VAL A 361 24.38 17.27 6.21
C VAL A 361 24.04 18.45 7.14
N PRO A 362 25.01 19.07 7.85
CA PRO A 362 24.74 20.16 8.78
C PRO A 362 23.89 21.29 8.17
N ALA A 363 22.88 21.74 8.91
CA ALA A 363 22.04 22.86 8.51
C ALA A 363 22.68 24.21 8.89
N GLU A 364 22.56 25.20 8.00
CA GLU A 364 23.15 26.53 8.20
C GLU A 364 22.25 27.64 7.63
N THR A 365 22.35 28.83 8.19
CA THR A 365 21.69 30.03 7.64
C THR A 365 22.70 30.82 6.84
N VAL A 366 22.46 30.98 5.54
CA VAL A 366 23.39 31.60 4.60
C VAL A 366 22.78 32.83 3.92
N PRO A 367 23.59 33.86 3.59
CA PRO A 367 23.13 34.97 2.77
C PRO A 367 22.77 34.52 1.35
N LYS A 368 21.69 35.08 0.77
CA LYS A 368 21.24 34.79 -0.60
C LYS A 368 22.36 34.90 -1.65
N ALA A 369 23.27 35.87 -1.49
CA ALA A 369 24.41 36.07 -2.40
C ALA A 369 25.41 34.90 -2.44
N ARG A 370 25.46 34.07 -1.39
CA ARG A 370 26.34 32.89 -1.29
C ARG A 370 25.56 31.57 -1.38
N LEU A 371 24.24 31.63 -1.51
CA LEU A 371 23.36 30.47 -1.45
C LEU A 371 23.70 29.42 -2.51
N CYS A 372 23.90 29.84 -3.76
CA CYS A 372 24.16 28.92 -4.87
C CYS A 372 25.44 28.10 -4.62
N ALA A 373 26.56 28.79 -4.35
CA ALA A 373 27.84 28.15 -4.05
C ALA A 373 27.75 27.25 -2.81
N TYR A 374 27.09 27.70 -1.75
CA TYR A 374 26.91 26.90 -0.55
C TYR A 374 26.13 25.61 -0.81
N VAL A 375 25.00 25.70 -1.54
CA VAL A 375 24.18 24.53 -1.87
C VAL A 375 24.93 23.56 -2.78
N GLN A 376 25.68 24.06 -3.77
CA GLN A 376 26.54 23.24 -4.64
C GLN A 376 27.52 22.41 -3.81
N ASP A 377 28.26 23.05 -2.89
CA ASP A 377 29.21 22.34 -2.01
C ASP A 377 28.51 21.27 -1.15
N ARG A 378 27.32 21.57 -0.60
CA ARG A 378 26.57 20.60 0.22
C ARG A 378 25.97 19.47 -0.59
N ILE A 379 25.61 19.69 -1.86
CA ILE A 379 25.18 18.62 -2.78
C ILE A 379 26.36 17.68 -3.08
N GLU A 380 27.56 18.23 -3.34
CA GLU A 380 28.78 17.43 -3.54
C GLU A 380 29.10 16.57 -2.30
N ASP A 381 29.03 17.16 -1.10
CA ASP A 381 29.17 16.40 0.16
C ASP A 381 28.12 15.28 0.28
N ALA A 382 26.87 15.55 -0.13
CA ALA A 382 25.78 14.58 -0.05
C ALA A 382 25.97 13.38 -1.01
N PHE A 383 26.60 13.58 -2.18
CA PHE A 383 26.90 12.50 -3.12
C PHE A 383 27.81 11.43 -2.52
N CYS A 384 28.69 11.79 -1.58
CA CYS A 384 29.55 10.83 -0.87
C CYS A 384 28.76 9.77 -0.08
N HIS A 385 27.46 10.00 0.16
CA HIS A 385 26.58 9.07 0.86
C HIS A 385 25.70 8.21 -0.05
N LEU A 386 25.71 8.45 -1.37
CA LEU A 386 24.94 7.66 -2.33
C LEU A 386 25.76 6.47 -2.86
N THR A 387 25.09 5.36 -3.14
CA THR A 387 25.71 4.22 -3.83
C THR A 387 26.05 4.60 -5.28
N PRO A 388 27.30 4.40 -5.75
CA PRO A 388 27.66 4.68 -7.13
C PRO A 388 26.78 3.95 -8.14
N GLY A 389 26.23 4.68 -9.12
CA GLY A 389 25.31 4.12 -10.11
C GLY A 389 23.87 3.95 -9.63
N ALA A 390 23.52 4.52 -8.47
CA ALA A 390 22.16 4.63 -8.00
C ALA A 390 21.27 5.41 -8.99
N ASP A 391 19.96 5.18 -8.91
CA ASP A 391 18.99 6.08 -9.54
C ASP A 391 18.87 7.37 -8.73
N GLU A 392 19.77 8.32 -9.03
CA GLU A 392 19.92 9.59 -8.34
C GLU A 392 18.82 10.61 -8.69
N LEU A 393 18.29 11.29 -7.67
CA LEU A 393 17.33 12.38 -7.78
C LEU A 393 17.76 13.53 -6.86
N ILE A 394 17.74 14.77 -7.35
CA ILE A 394 17.90 15.97 -6.50
C ILE A 394 16.54 16.66 -6.38
N ALA A 395 16.04 16.80 -5.15
CA ALA A 395 14.78 17.46 -4.87
C ALA A 395 14.99 18.70 -4.00
N PHE A 396 14.47 19.83 -4.46
CA PHE A 396 14.46 21.08 -3.71
C PHE A 396 13.09 21.26 -3.02
N ALA A 397 13.05 21.13 -1.69
CA ALA A 397 11.88 21.56 -0.91
C ALA A 397 11.96 23.06 -0.69
N LEU A 398 10.99 23.79 -1.24
CA LEU A 398 10.97 25.25 -1.31
C LEU A 398 9.67 25.81 -0.70
N PRO A 399 9.70 27.03 -0.13
CA PRO A 399 8.52 27.79 0.20
C PRO A 399 7.74 28.11 -1.07
N ARG A 400 6.42 28.30 -0.95
CA ARG A 400 5.55 28.51 -2.11
C ARG A 400 5.95 29.69 -2.98
N ASP A 401 6.45 30.75 -2.36
CA ASP A 401 6.93 31.96 -3.03
C ASP A 401 8.25 31.75 -3.80
N TRP A 402 8.97 30.65 -3.55
CA TRP A 402 10.26 30.33 -4.19
C TRP A 402 10.17 29.15 -5.17
N LEU A 403 9.00 28.52 -5.38
CA LEU A 403 8.84 27.38 -6.29
C LEU A 403 9.27 27.67 -7.75
N ASP A 404 9.27 28.95 -8.15
CA ASP A 404 9.73 29.42 -9.47
C ASP A 404 11.23 29.71 -9.55
N TRP A 405 12.00 29.51 -8.47
CA TRP A 405 13.45 29.68 -8.53
C TRP A 405 14.06 28.67 -9.52
N PRO A 406 14.95 29.12 -10.43
CA PRO A 406 15.51 28.27 -11.48
C PRO A 406 16.67 27.42 -10.92
N VAL A 407 16.39 26.61 -9.90
CA VAL A 407 17.37 25.74 -9.22
C VAL A 407 17.99 24.72 -10.17
N ASP A 408 17.28 24.34 -11.23
CA ASP A 408 17.77 23.49 -12.33
C ASP A 408 18.81 24.20 -13.22
N ARG A 409 18.86 25.53 -13.20
CA ARG A 409 19.82 26.34 -13.96
C ARG A 409 21.03 26.76 -13.13
N TRP A 410 21.09 26.39 -11.85
CA TRP A 410 22.30 26.59 -11.05
C TRP A 410 23.43 25.75 -11.63
N GLU A 411 24.65 26.28 -11.65
CA GLU A 411 25.81 25.56 -12.18
C GLU A 411 26.09 24.32 -11.32
N LYS A 412 26.73 23.29 -11.89
CA LYS A 412 27.08 22.09 -11.12
C LYS A 412 28.14 22.40 -10.07
N GLY A 413 29.12 23.25 -10.42
CA GLY A 413 30.18 23.67 -9.52
C GLY A 413 31.01 24.81 -10.12
N PRO A 414 31.99 25.33 -9.38
CA PRO A 414 32.76 26.52 -9.78
C PRO A 414 33.57 26.31 -11.08
N ASP A 415 33.97 25.07 -11.37
CA ASP A 415 34.73 24.71 -12.57
C ASP A 415 33.86 24.09 -13.68
N ASP A 416 32.56 23.90 -13.43
CA ASP A 416 31.62 23.28 -14.36
C ASP A 416 30.32 24.09 -14.44
N ALA A 417 30.27 24.97 -15.44
CA ALA A 417 29.13 25.84 -15.71
C ALA A 417 27.90 25.09 -16.28
N THR A 418 27.97 23.76 -16.43
CA THR A 418 26.82 22.97 -16.88
C THR A 418 25.67 23.12 -15.87
N PRO A 419 24.45 23.46 -16.32
CA PRO A 419 23.29 23.54 -15.44
C PRO A 419 23.03 22.21 -14.71
N LEU A 420 22.74 22.28 -13.41
CA LEU A 420 22.50 21.13 -12.54
C LEU A 420 21.41 20.22 -13.10
N GLY A 421 20.33 20.80 -13.65
CA GLY A 421 19.23 20.08 -14.28
C GLY A 421 19.55 19.44 -15.64
N CYS A 422 20.73 19.70 -16.21
CA CYS A 422 21.27 19.00 -17.38
C CYS A 422 22.21 17.85 -17.00
N VAL A 423 22.61 17.75 -15.73
CA VAL A 423 23.47 16.69 -15.21
C VAL A 423 22.67 15.68 -14.39
N HIS A 424 21.77 16.15 -13.53
CA HIS A 424 20.97 15.31 -12.63
C HIS A 424 19.46 15.56 -12.81
N PRO A 425 18.60 14.58 -12.48
CA PRO A 425 17.17 14.81 -12.38
C PRO A 425 16.87 15.78 -11.23
N VAL A 426 16.54 17.03 -11.55
CA VAL A 426 16.21 18.08 -10.57
C VAL A 426 14.71 18.35 -10.54
N VAL A 427 14.10 18.25 -9.36
CA VAL A 427 12.68 18.51 -9.10
C VAL A 427 12.49 19.48 -7.93
N VAL A 428 11.32 20.09 -7.84
CA VAL A 428 10.92 20.90 -6.67
C VAL A 428 9.76 20.24 -5.91
N THR A 429 9.58 20.61 -4.64
CA THR A 429 8.40 20.29 -3.83
C THR A 429 8.07 21.44 -2.88
N ASP A 430 6.80 21.58 -2.48
CA ASP A 430 6.37 22.56 -1.50
C ASP A 430 6.60 22.02 -0.08
N HIS A 431 7.28 22.79 0.77
CA HIS A 431 7.47 22.46 2.20
C HIS A 431 6.16 22.04 2.89
N ALA A 432 5.04 22.67 2.58
CA ALA A 432 3.77 22.37 3.21
C ALA A 432 3.27 20.94 2.91
N ARG A 433 3.73 20.33 1.82
CA ARG A 433 3.34 18.97 1.37
C ARG A 433 4.13 17.87 2.05
N ARG A 434 5.20 18.22 2.78
CA ARG A 434 6.01 17.29 3.57
C ARG A 434 5.37 16.87 4.90
N ARG A 435 4.19 17.40 5.25
CA ARG A 435 3.44 16.96 6.45
C ARG A 435 3.05 15.48 6.34
N THR A 436 3.09 14.75 7.45
CA THR A 436 2.82 13.31 7.52
C THR A 436 1.51 12.90 6.83
N SER A 437 0.43 13.66 7.05
CA SER A 437 -0.87 13.38 6.43
C SER A 437 -0.85 13.51 4.91
N THR A 438 -0.17 14.51 4.36
CA THR A 438 -0.07 14.71 2.91
C THR A 438 0.83 13.65 2.29
N ARG A 439 1.96 13.32 2.93
CA ARG A 439 2.85 12.23 2.50
C ARG A 439 2.14 10.88 2.49
N HIS A 440 1.34 10.56 3.50
CA HIS A 440 0.56 9.31 3.52
C HIS A 440 -0.38 9.21 2.30
N ILE A 441 -1.12 10.29 2.01
CA ILE A 441 -2.02 10.32 0.85
C ILE A 441 -1.22 10.19 -0.46
N LEU A 442 -0.10 10.91 -0.59
CA LEU A 442 0.75 10.85 -1.78
C LEU A 442 1.36 9.46 -1.99
N THR A 443 1.78 8.76 -0.93
CA THR A 443 2.24 7.36 -1.03
C THR A 443 1.17 6.46 -1.66
N SER A 444 -0.07 6.55 -1.17
CA SER A 444 -1.19 5.78 -1.73
C SER A 444 -1.54 6.19 -3.17
N VAL A 445 -1.35 7.46 -3.53
CA VAL A 445 -1.50 7.92 -4.91
C VAL A 445 -0.43 7.28 -5.79
N TRP A 446 0.84 7.33 -5.39
CA TRP A 446 1.96 6.77 -6.14
C TRP A 446 1.85 5.25 -6.36
N GLN A 447 1.44 4.50 -5.35
CA GLN A 447 1.17 3.06 -5.49
C GLN A 447 0.14 2.75 -6.60
N ARG A 448 -0.88 3.62 -6.77
CA ARG A 448 -1.86 3.48 -7.86
C ARG A 448 -1.30 3.89 -9.23
N LEU A 449 -0.24 4.69 -9.27
CA LEU A 449 0.38 5.14 -10.51
C LEU A 449 1.43 4.16 -11.04
N ASP A 450 2.04 3.34 -10.19
CA ASP A 450 3.05 2.35 -10.62
C ASP A 450 2.49 1.29 -11.59
N SER A 451 1.18 1.05 -11.56
CA SER A 451 0.52 0.14 -12.51
C SER A 451 0.26 0.76 -13.89
N ARG A 452 0.55 2.05 -14.07
CA ARG A 452 0.24 2.80 -15.29
C ARG A 452 1.45 2.94 -16.22
N THR A 453 1.20 2.82 -17.51
CA THR A 453 2.20 2.98 -18.58
C THR A 453 2.38 4.43 -19.04
N GLY A 454 1.50 5.35 -18.59
CA GLY A 454 1.52 6.76 -18.95
C GLY A 454 0.70 7.61 -17.96
N ALA A 455 0.91 8.92 -18.01
CA ALA A 455 0.17 9.90 -17.21
C ALA A 455 -0.91 10.59 -18.04
N ARG A 456 -1.96 11.08 -17.36
CA ARG A 456 -2.90 12.05 -17.94
C ARG A 456 -2.71 13.40 -17.26
N VAL A 457 -2.73 14.47 -18.05
CA VAL A 457 -2.60 15.85 -17.57
C VAL A 457 -3.96 16.51 -17.44
N HIS A 458 -4.20 17.19 -16.32
CA HIS A 458 -5.25 18.18 -16.21
C HIS A 458 -4.71 19.49 -16.78
N ARG A 459 -5.23 19.91 -17.92
CA ARG A 459 -4.74 21.11 -18.60
C ARG A 459 -5.37 22.36 -17.98
N VAL A 460 -4.53 23.23 -17.41
CA VAL A 460 -4.91 24.57 -16.97
C VAL A 460 -4.39 25.58 -17.99
N GLY A 461 -5.28 25.97 -18.91
CA GLY A 461 -4.98 26.94 -19.95
C GLY A 461 -4.85 28.37 -19.42
N CYS A 462 -4.24 29.25 -20.22
CA CYS A 462 -3.93 30.64 -19.86
C CYS A 462 -5.17 31.51 -19.58
N GLY A 463 -6.32 31.15 -20.17
CA GLY A 463 -7.58 31.86 -20.00
C GLY A 463 -8.30 31.61 -18.66
N GLY A 464 -7.85 30.65 -17.84
CA GLY A 464 -8.36 30.45 -16.48
C GLY A 464 -9.86 30.14 -16.37
N ALA A 465 -10.47 29.52 -17.38
CA ALA A 465 -11.93 29.39 -17.49
C ALA A 465 -12.59 28.45 -16.46
N GLU A 466 -11.84 27.56 -15.81
CA GLU A 466 -12.36 26.61 -14.83
C GLU A 466 -12.42 27.22 -13.41
N ASP A 467 -13.33 26.77 -12.56
CA ASP A 467 -13.32 27.13 -11.12
C ASP A 467 -12.22 26.32 -10.39
N PRO A 468 -11.30 26.95 -9.62
CA PRO A 468 -10.28 26.24 -8.84
C PRO A 468 -10.82 25.13 -7.92
N ARG A 469 -12.06 25.26 -7.42
CA ARG A 469 -12.70 24.21 -6.61
C ARG A 469 -13.05 22.98 -7.45
N LYS A 470 -13.46 23.16 -8.70
CA LYS A 470 -13.72 22.07 -9.65
C LYS A 470 -12.42 21.38 -10.03
N LEU A 471 -11.35 22.15 -10.28
CA LEU A 471 -10.01 21.60 -10.49
C LEU A 471 -9.58 20.72 -9.32
N ARG A 472 -9.70 21.21 -8.08
CA ARG A 472 -9.36 20.44 -6.87
C ARG A 472 -10.13 19.12 -6.80
N LEU A 473 -11.45 19.14 -7.07
CA LEU A 473 -12.27 17.94 -7.08
C LEU A 473 -11.85 16.98 -8.19
N ALA A 474 -11.58 17.48 -9.39
CA ALA A 474 -11.10 16.69 -10.52
C ALA A 474 -9.78 15.99 -10.17
N LEU A 475 -8.81 16.70 -9.59
CA LEU A 475 -7.52 16.12 -9.16
C LEU A 475 -7.66 15.06 -8.05
N LEU A 476 -8.74 15.11 -7.25
CA LEU A 476 -9.02 14.12 -6.20
C LEU A 476 -9.75 12.87 -6.71
N GLN A 477 -10.65 13.04 -7.68
CA GLN A 477 -11.61 12.03 -8.11
C GLN A 477 -11.26 11.38 -9.45
N SER A 478 -10.40 12.03 -10.25
CA SER A 478 -10.11 11.61 -11.62
C SER A 478 -8.92 10.66 -11.71
N GLU A 479 -8.82 9.97 -12.84
CA GLU A 479 -7.62 9.25 -13.27
C GLU A 479 -6.45 10.19 -13.61
N VAL A 480 -6.66 11.50 -13.56
CA VAL A 480 -5.64 12.49 -13.88
C VAL A 480 -4.65 12.61 -12.73
N CYS A 481 -3.37 12.42 -13.03
CA CYS A 481 -2.29 12.31 -12.04
C CYS A 481 -1.27 13.44 -12.12
N LEU A 482 -1.47 14.37 -13.07
CA LEU A 482 -0.59 15.51 -13.29
C LEU A 482 -1.44 16.76 -13.54
N ALA A 483 -1.03 17.92 -13.01
CA ALA A 483 -1.60 19.22 -13.39
C ALA A 483 -0.59 20.00 -14.26
N GLY A 484 -1.00 20.42 -15.45
CA GLY A 484 -0.16 21.16 -16.39
C GLY A 484 -0.64 22.60 -16.53
N PHE A 485 0.25 23.58 -16.40
CA PHE A 485 -0.08 25.00 -16.50
C PHE A 485 0.57 25.63 -17.73
N GLY A 486 -0.25 26.22 -18.60
CA GLY A 486 0.23 26.95 -19.78
C GLY A 486 0.66 28.40 -19.48
N ALA A 487 0.16 28.98 -18.39
CA ALA A 487 0.60 30.29 -17.92
C ALA A 487 1.78 30.16 -16.94
N THR A 488 2.53 31.24 -16.76
CA THR A 488 3.55 31.32 -15.69
C THR A 488 2.88 31.16 -14.32
N ALA A 489 3.56 30.56 -13.33
CA ALA A 489 3.00 30.36 -11.99
C ALA A 489 2.74 31.69 -11.26
N ARG A 490 3.34 32.80 -11.71
CA ARG A 490 3.11 34.16 -11.21
C ARG A 490 1.87 34.84 -11.77
N SER A 491 1.27 34.27 -12.81
CA SER A 491 0.07 34.84 -13.43
C SER A 491 -1.07 34.93 -12.42
N ALA A 492 -1.56 36.15 -12.17
CA ALA A 492 -2.67 36.40 -11.25
C ALA A 492 -3.94 35.63 -11.63
N ARG A 493 -4.15 35.36 -12.94
CA ARG A 493 -5.34 34.66 -13.45
C ARG A 493 -5.36 33.17 -13.09
N THR A 494 -4.20 32.51 -13.07
CA THR A 494 -4.09 31.05 -12.83
C THR A 494 -3.50 30.70 -11.47
N ARG A 495 -3.04 31.70 -10.70
CA ARG A 495 -2.53 31.52 -9.34
C ARG A 495 -3.49 30.76 -8.40
N PRO A 496 -4.82 31.04 -8.38
CA PRO A 496 -5.75 30.26 -7.56
C PRO A 496 -5.80 28.77 -7.92
N HIS A 497 -5.67 28.44 -9.22
CA HIS A 497 -5.62 27.06 -9.71
C HIS A 497 -4.31 26.36 -9.33
N PHE A 498 -3.20 27.10 -9.38
CA PHE A 498 -1.89 26.61 -8.94
C PHE A 498 -1.91 26.27 -7.44
N GLU A 499 -2.42 27.19 -6.61
CA GLU A 499 -2.59 26.97 -5.17
C GLU A 499 -3.56 25.82 -4.85
N ALA A 500 -4.64 25.68 -5.62
CA ALA A 500 -5.56 24.54 -5.50
C ALA A 500 -4.87 23.20 -5.82
N SER A 501 -3.96 23.19 -6.79
CA SER A 501 -3.19 21.99 -7.17
C SER A 501 -2.14 21.62 -6.13
N LEU A 502 -1.48 22.60 -5.50
CA LEU A 502 -0.53 22.37 -4.40
C LEU A 502 -1.20 21.76 -3.17
N THR A 503 -2.40 22.25 -2.84
CA THR A 503 -3.19 21.77 -1.69
C THR A 503 -3.98 20.49 -1.98
N ALA A 504 -4.13 20.11 -3.24
CA ALA A 504 -4.58 18.80 -3.65
C ALA A 504 -3.40 17.80 -3.59
N PRO A 505 -3.65 16.51 -3.34
CA PRO A 505 -2.62 15.48 -3.36
C PRO A 505 -2.23 15.08 -4.79
N THR A 506 -2.08 16.06 -5.70
CA THR A 506 -1.62 15.82 -7.07
C THR A 506 -0.11 15.54 -7.04
N PRO A 507 0.36 14.35 -7.40
CA PRO A 507 1.76 13.97 -7.18
C PRO A 507 2.73 14.74 -8.08
N VAL A 508 2.24 15.24 -9.22
CA VAL A 508 3.06 15.96 -10.21
C VAL A 508 2.36 17.23 -10.67
N ILE A 509 3.09 18.36 -10.67
CA ILE A 509 2.65 19.62 -11.25
C ILE A 509 3.75 20.13 -12.18
N VAL A 510 3.38 20.54 -13.40
CA VAL A 510 4.35 20.95 -14.42
C VAL A 510 3.93 22.29 -15.02
N TRP A 511 4.89 23.20 -15.17
CA TRP A 511 4.69 24.51 -15.79
C TRP A 511 5.97 24.97 -16.47
N SER A 512 5.87 26.05 -17.25
CA SER A 512 7.04 26.74 -17.80
C SER A 512 7.21 28.08 -17.10
N ARG A 513 8.44 28.40 -16.67
CA ARG A 513 8.77 29.72 -16.10
C ARG A 513 8.69 30.83 -17.15
N ARG A 514 8.78 30.49 -18.44
CA ARG A 514 8.58 31.38 -19.61
C ARG A 514 7.23 31.14 -20.31
N GLY A 515 6.24 30.57 -19.63
CA GLY A 515 4.89 30.36 -20.18
C GLY A 515 4.19 31.66 -20.59
N CYS A 516 2.95 31.59 -21.10
CA CYS A 516 2.20 32.82 -21.42
C CYS A 516 2.03 33.66 -20.15
N ASP A 517 2.32 34.96 -20.22
CA ASP A 517 1.81 35.92 -19.26
C ASP A 517 0.52 36.55 -19.81
N PRO A 518 -0.67 36.08 -19.38
CA PRO A 518 -1.94 36.61 -19.85
C PRO A 518 -2.22 38.05 -19.35
N GLY A 519 -1.33 38.64 -18.54
CA GLY A 519 -1.35 40.06 -18.20
C GLY A 519 -0.69 40.95 -19.26
N GLU A 520 0.25 40.42 -20.04
CA GLU A 520 1.01 41.16 -21.06
C GLU A 520 0.52 40.87 -22.48
N ALA A 521 0.02 39.65 -22.74
CA ALA A 521 -0.52 39.25 -24.04
C ALA A 521 -1.97 38.78 -23.89
N ASP A 522 -2.86 39.21 -24.78
CA ASP A 522 -4.27 38.77 -24.82
C ASP A 522 -4.36 37.36 -25.43
N CYS A 523 -3.75 36.38 -24.74
CA CYS A 523 -3.73 34.98 -25.12
C CYS A 523 -5.03 34.31 -24.63
N ALA A 524 -6.14 34.57 -25.33
CA ALA A 524 -7.46 33.98 -25.05
C ALA A 524 -7.52 32.45 -25.35
N GLY A 525 -6.44 31.72 -25.09
CA GLY A 525 -6.33 30.29 -25.40
C GLY A 525 -6.22 29.97 -26.89
N SER A 526 -5.75 30.90 -27.72
CA SER A 526 -5.49 30.62 -29.14
C SER A 526 -4.47 29.49 -29.31
N HIS A 527 -4.53 28.79 -30.45
CA HIS A 527 -3.58 27.71 -30.78
C HIS A 527 -2.13 28.20 -30.88
N ASP A 528 -1.91 29.48 -31.20
CA ASP A 528 -0.59 30.09 -31.30
C ASP A 528 -0.03 30.58 -29.96
N CYS A 529 -0.76 30.39 -28.86
CA CYS A 529 -0.29 30.75 -27.53
C CYS A 529 0.88 29.84 -27.10
N PRO A 530 2.03 30.39 -26.65
CA PRO A 530 3.14 29.60 -26.13
C PRO A 530 2.73 28.63 -25.01
N GLY A 531 1.74 29.03 -24.18
CA GLY A 531 1.18 28.17 -23.14
C GLY A 531 0.38 26.98 -23.68
N THR A 532 -0.35 27.15 -24.80
CA THR A 532 -1.05 26.05 -25.46
C THR A 532 -0.05 25.08 -26.09
N ALA A 533 0.95 25.61 -26.81
CA ALA A 533 2.02 24.81 -27.42
C ALA A 533 2.80 23.99 -26.37
N PHE A 534 3.10 24.60 -25.22
CA PHE A 534 3.69 23.93 -24.07
C PHE A 534 2.84 22.76 -23.57
N LEU A 535 1.53 22.99 -23.34
CA LEU A 535 0.63 21.94 -22.87
C LEU A 535 0.47 20.80 -23.89
N ASP A 536 0.44 21.11 -25.19
CA ASP A 536 0.39 20.11 -26.26
C ASP A 536 1.65 19.24 -26.32
N ALA A 537 2.82 19.86 -26.13
CA ALA A 537 4.08 19.11 -26.03
C ALA A 537 4.12 18.25 -24.76
N LEU A 538 3.64 18.77 -23.63
CA LEU A 538 3.56 18.04 -22.36
C LEU A 538 2.63 16.82 -22.47
N ASP A 539 1.45 16.94 -23.08
CA ASP A 539 0.54 15.81 -23.27
C ASP A 539 1.17 14.69 -24.10
N ARG A 540 1.87 15.04 -25.19
CA ARG A 540 2.60 14.06 -26.00
C ARG A 540 3.69 13.36 -25.21
N LEU A 541 4.43 14.09 -24.37
CA LEU A 541 5.46 13.52 -23.50
C LEU A 541 4.86 12.50 -22.53
N VAL A 542 3.83 12.90 -21.78
CA VAL A 542 3.39 12.09 -20.63
C VAL A 542 2.49 10.93 -21.01
N SER A 543 1.90 10.94 -22.21
CA SER A 543 1.00 9.87 -22.69
C SER A 543 1.67 8.49 -22.73
N CYS A 544 2.99 8.46 -22.89
CA CYS A 544 3.78 7.22 -23.01
C CYS A 544 4.87 7.10 -21.94
N VAL A 545 4.87 7.99 -20.94
CA VAL A 545 5.90 8.03 -19.89
C VAL A 545 5.23 7.82 -18.53
N PRO A 546 5.63 6.78 -17.77
CA PRO A 546 5.18 6.61 -16.40
C PRO A 546 5.51 7.83 -15.54
N PRO A 547 4.61 8.28 -14.64
CA PRO A 547 4.86 9.44 -13.78
C PRO A 547 6.16 9.38 -12.97
N ALA A 548 6.60 8.17 -12.59
CA ALA A 548 7.82 7.95 -11.83
C ALA A 548 9.11 8.21 -12.64
N GLU A 549 9.03 8.13 -13.98
CA GLU A 549 10.17 8.36 -14.88
C GLU A 549 10.28 9.83 -15.33
N LEU A 550 9.29 10.67 -15.01
CA LEU A 550 9.27 12.07 -15.45
C LEU A 550 10.52 12.87 -15.06
N PRO A 551 11.11 12.73 -13.85
CA PRO A 551 12.34 13.44 -13.53
C PRO A 551 13.48 13.18 -14.52
N ARG A 552 13.67 11.91 -14.92
CA ARG A 552 14.69 11.52 -15.90
C ARG A 552 14.35 12.00 -17.31
N ARG A 553 13.07 11.93 -17.71
CA ARG A 553 12.64 12.48 -19.01
C ARG A 553 12.82 13.99 -19.08
N VAL A 554 12.56 14.72 -18.00
CA VAL A 554 12.79 16.16 -17.91
C VAL A 554 14.28 16.49 -17.95
N LEU A 555 15.15 15.70 -17.30
CA LEU A 555 16.61 15.81 -17.47
C LEU A 555 17.00 15.72 -18.96
N SER A 556 16.53 14.68 -19.68
CA SER A 556 16.80 14.56 -21.12
C SER A 556 16.28 15.76 -21.91
N LEU A 557 15.07 16.26 -21.60
CA LEU A 557 14.52 17.45 -22.27
C LEU A 557 15.35 18.71 -22.02
N ARG A 558 15.89 18.89 -20.81
CA ARG A 558 16.77 20.01 -20.46
C ARG A 558 18.09 19.92 -21.23
N GLN A 559 18.66 18.72 -21.38
CA GLN A 559 19.88 18.51 -22.19
C GLN A 559 19.67 18.87 -23.66
N HIS A 560 18.55 18.46 -24.28
CA HIS A 560 18.22 18.86 -25.64
C HIS A 560 17.98 20.38 -25.74
N ALA A 561 17.27 20.96 -24.77
CA ALA A 561 16.97 22.39 -24.73
C ALA A 561 18.19 23.29 -24.48
N ASP A 562 19.28 22.75 -23.96
CA ASP A 562 20.55 23.46 -23.79
C ASP A 562 21.37 23.47 -25.09
N ALA A 563 21.17 22.47 -25.96
CA ALA A 563 21.79 22.38 -27.28
C ALA A 563 20.99 23.09 -28.39
N GLU A 564 19.68 23.28 -28.21
CA GLU A 564 18.77 23.90 -29.18
C GLU A 564 18.27 25.27 -28.72
N ASP A 565 18.25 26.24 -29.63
CA ASP A 565 17.58 27.52 -29.39
C ASP A 565 16.05 27.36 -29.44
N ASP A 566 15.33 28.08 -28.58
CA ASP A 566 13.86 28.12 -28.49
C ASP A 566 13.13 26.78 -28.22
N HIS A 567 13.80 25.80 -27.62
CA HIS A 567 13.16 24.55 -27.23
C HIS A 567 12.10 24.77 -26.11
N TRP A 568 10.90 24.19 -26.29
CA TRP A 568 9.73 24.40 -25.40
C TRP A 568 9.97 24.04 -23.92
N ALA A 569 10.89 23.12 -23.66
CA ALA A 569 11.24 22.65 -22.32
C ALA A 569 12.38 23.43 -21.64
N ARG A 570 12.92 24.49 -22.26
CA ARG A 570 14.10 25.23 -21.74
C ARG A 570 13.92 25.77 -20.32
N ASP A 571 12.68 26.13 -19.96
CA ASP A 571 12.30 26.62 -18.64
C ASP A 571 11.21 25.78 -17.98
N ILE A 572 11.21 24.48 -18.27
CA ILE A 572 10.28 23.54 -17.64
C ILE A 572 10.61 23.39 -16.14
N GLN A 573 9.59 23.61 -15.33
CA GLN A 573 9.61 23.40 -13.89
C GLN A 573 8.74 22.19 -13.56
N LEU A 574 9.32 21.26 -12.79
CA LEU A 574 8.68 20.01 -12.41
C LEU A 574 8.59 19.97 -10.88
N LEU A 575 7.37 20.14 -10.36
CA LEU A 575 7.05 19.73 -9.01
C LEU A 575 6.71 18.26 -9.01
N TRP A 576 7.48 17.47 -8.28
CA TRP A 576 7.34 16.02 -8.23
C TRP A 576 7.58 15.57 -6.80
N ASP A 577 6.59 14.92 -6.21
CA ASP A 577 6.59 14.62 -4.79
C ASP A 577 6.21 13.17 -4.56
N ASP A 578 7.22 12.29 -4.62
CA ASP A 578 7.11 10.89 -4.21
C ASP A 578 7.72 10.69 -2.82
N PRO A 579 6.90 10.53 -1.77
CA PRO A 579 7.38 10.31 -0.42
C PRO A 579 8.27 9.08 -0.27
N ARG A 580 8.15 8.09 -1.18
CA ARG A 580 8.90 6.82 -1.13
C ARG A 580 10.39 7.04 -1.37
N ARG A 581 10.76 8.09 -2.12
CA ARG A 581 12.16 8.51 -2.35
C ARG A 581 12.84 9.10 -1.11
N PHE A 582 12.07 9.54 -0.11
CA PHE A 582 12.60 10.15 1.11
C PHE A 582 12.04 9.45 2.34
N THR A 583 12.26 8.13 2.42
CA THR A 583 11.88 7.32 3.57
C THR A 583 12.99 7.34 4.62
N ASP A 584 12.62 7.59 5.87
CA ASP A 584 13.49 7.45 7.03
C ASP A 584 12.69 6.71 8.13
N PRO A 585 12.95 5.42 8.34
CA PRO A 585 12.30 4.62 9.38
C PRO A 585 12.50 5.18 10.79
N HIS A 586 13.51 6.04 11.01
CA HIS A 586 13.91 6.54 12.32
C HIS A 586 13.56 8.01 12.58
N ALA A 587 12.84 8.68 11.67
CA ALA A 587 12.43 10.08 11.84
C ALA A 587 11.45 10.33 13.01
N THR A 588 10.96 9.28 13.67
CA THR A 588 10.03 9.35 14.81
C THR A 588 10.65 9.82 16.13
N ALA A 589 11.94 10.18 16.20
CA ALA A 589 12.59 10.54 17.47
C ALA A 589 13.12 11.98 17.61
N VAL A 590 13.02 12.85 16.59
CA VAL A 590 13.55 14.22 16.72
C VAL A 590 12.48 15.24 16.33
N HIS A 591 11.57 15.50 17.27
CA HIS A 591 10.94 16.81 17.34
C HIS A 591 12.04 17.85 17.52
N SER A 592 12.33 18.58 16.45
CA SER A 592 13.06 19.85 16.52
C SER A 592 12.27 20.82 17.39
N ARG A 593 12.51 20.77 18.70
CA ARG A 593 12.24 21.89 19.60
C ARG A 593 13.08 23.05 19.07
N SER A 594 12.41 24.05 18.51
CA SER A 594 13.01 25.37 18.32
C SER A 594 13.48 25.86 19.69
N PRO A 595 14.76 26.19 19.89
CA PRO A 595 15.16 26.93 21.07
C PRO A 595 14.64 28.35 20.86
N VAL A 596 13.59 28.71 21.61
CA VAL A 596 13.22 30.11 21.81
C VAL A 596 14.24 30.67 22.80
N ALA A 597 15.02 31.65 22.36
CA ALA A 597 15.65 32.65 23.20
C ALA A 597 15.04 34.01 22.85
#